data_AF-A0A427DQ79-F1
#
_entry.id   AF-A0A427DQ79-F1
#
_cell.length_a   1.000
_cell.length_b   1.000
_cell.length_c   1.000
_cell.angle_alpha   90.00
_cell.angle_beta   90.00
_cell.angle_gamma   90.00
#
_symmetry.space_group_name_H-M   'P 1'
#
loop_
_entity.id
_entity.type
_entity.pdbx_description
1 polymer ?
#
loop_
_entity_poly.entity_id
_entity_poly.type
_entity_poly.pdbx_seq_one_letter_code
_entity_poly.pdbx_strand_id
1 'polypeptide(L)' 'MPALYIMIPAALLLVAVAIYLFFWAVDSGQYDDLEGPAHSILFDDQDPRHQAAVDEAVGKPKPDETRPDA' A
#
# COMPACT_ATOMS: atom_id res chain seq x y z
N MET A 1 23.02 43.29 -20.44
CA MET A 1 22.75 41.97 -19.83
C MET A 1 21.32 41.91 -19.29
N PRO A 2 20.29 41.78 -20.15
CA PRO A 2 18.88 41.83 -19.72
C PRO A 2 18.32 40.50 -19.19
N ALA A 3 19.01 39.37 -19.41
CA ALA A 3 18.49 38.03 -19.08
C ALA A 3 18.19 37.85 -17.59
N LEU A 4 18.94 38.51 -16.70
CA LEU A 4 18.72 38.45 -15.25
C LEU A 4 17.33 38.94 -14.84
N TYR A 5 16.76 39.91 -15.55
CA TYR A 5 15.41 40.43 -15.26
C TYR A 5 14.30 39.42 -15.51
N ILE A 6 14.55 38.42 -16.35
CA ILE A 6 13.60 37.34 -16.65
C ILE A 6 13.90 36.11 -15.80
N MET A 7 15.19 35.77 -15.65
CA MET A 7 15.61 34.57 -14.93
C MET A 7 15.33 34.64 -13.43
N ILE A 8 15.51 35.81 -12.78
CA ILE A 8 15.28 35.94 -11.34
C ILE A 8 13.79 35.72 -11.00
N PRO A 9 12.82 36.40 -11.64
CA PRO A 9 11.40 36.14 -11.39
C PRO A 9 10.98 34.71 -11.76
N ALA A 10 11.49 34.18 -12.88
CA ALA A 10 11.18 32.81 -13.30
C ALA A 10 11.67 31.77 -12.28
N ALA A 11 12.87 31.95 -11.73
CA ALA A 11 13.41 31.07 -10.70
C ALA A 11 12.59 31.16 -9.40
N LEU A 12 12.21 32.37 -8.96
CA LEU A 12 11.35 32.55 -7.79
C LEU A 12 9.98 31.87 -7.97
N LEU A 13 9.40 31.98 -9.16
CA LEU A 13 8.12 31.34 -9.49
C LEU A 13 8.24 29.82 -9.48
N LEU A 14 9.31 29.25 -10.06
CA LEU A 14 9.59 27.82 -10.00
C LEU A 14 9.74 27.31 -8.56
N VAL A 15 10.50 28.03 -7.72
CA VAL A 15 10.66 27.68 -6.31
C VAL A 15 9.32 27.75 -5.57
N ALA A 16 8.52 28.78 -5.80
CA ALA A 16 7.20 28.91 -5.19
C ALA A 16 6.26 27.76 -5.59
N VAL A 17 6.26 27.37 -6.86
CA VAL A 17 5.48 26.21 -7.36
C VAL A 17 5.96 24.91 -6.72
N ALA A 18 7.28 24.70 -6.64
CA ALA A 18 7.85 23.51 -6.01
C ALA A 18 7.46 23.40 -4.52
N ILE A 19 7.53 24.52 -3.78
CA ILE A 19 7.11 24.58 -2.38
C ILE A 19 5.62 24.29 -2.25
N TYR A 20 4.77 24.89 -3.09
CA TYR A 20 3.34 24.64 -3.10
C TYR A 20 3.01 23.16 -3.33
N LEU A 21 3.61 22.55 -4.35
CA LEU A 21 3.42 21.12 -4.65
C LEU A 21 3.92 20.21 -3.53
N PHE A 22 5.04 20.56 -2.90
CA PHE A 22 5.57 19.82 -1.76
C PHE A 22 4.57 19.80 -0.59
N PHE A 23 4.04 20.96 -0.19
CA PHE A 23 3.06 21.02 0.89
C PHE A 23 1.74 20.34 0.53
N TRP A 24 1.28 20.46 -0.71
CA TRP A 24 0.10 19.74 -1.19
C TRP A 24 0.29 18.22 -1.12
N ALA A 25 1.45 17.70 -1.53
CA ALA A 25 1.75 16.27 -1.48
C ALA A 25 1.84 15.74 -0.04
N VAL A 26 2.39 16.53 0.89
CA VAL A 26 2.45 16.20 2.32
C VAL A 26 1.05 16.15 2.93
N ASP A 27 0.19 17.13 2.62
CA ASP A 27 -1.20 17.18 3.12
C ASP A 27 -2.08 16.09 2.50
N SER A 28 -1.75 15.62 1.29
CA SER A 28 -2.49 14.56 0.60
C SER A 28 -2.41 13.17 1.25
N GLY A 29 -1.88 13.05 2.47
CA GLY A 29 -1.97 11.84 3.28
C GLY A 29 -1.22 10.63 2.72
N GLN A 30 -0.29 10.82 1.77
CA GLN A 30 0.38 9.72 1.07
C GLN A 30 1.32 8.88 1.97
N TYR A 31 1.45 9.26 3.25
CA TYR A 31 2.23 8.55 4.26
C TYR A 31 1.37 7.68 5.19
N ASP A 32 0.04 7.82 5.17
CA ASP A 32 -0.87 7.00 6.00
C ASP A 32 -0.90 5.53 5.54
N ASP A 33 -0.57 5.25 4.28
CA ASP A 33 -0.59 3.88 3.72
C ASP A 33 0.78 3.17 3.78
N LEU A 34 1.79 3.74 4.46
CA LEU A 34 3.04 3.02 4.74
C LEU A 34 2.88 1.96 5.85
N GLU A 35 1.80 2.01 6.63
CA GLU A 35 1.47 1.03 7.67
C GLU A 35 0.75 -0.23 7.14
N GLY A 36 0.23 -0.19 5.90
CA GLY A 36 -0.59 -1.24 5.30
C GLY A 36 0.12 -2.60 5.06
N PRO A 37 1.37 -2.66 4.54
CA PRO A 37 1.96 -3.95 4.13
C PRO A 37 2.62 -4.75 5.27
N ALA A 38 3.00 -4.09 6.37
CA ALA A 38 3.75 -4.75 7.44
C ALA A 38 2.88 -5.68 8.30
N HIS A 39 1.57 -5.41 8.38
CA HIS A 39 0.63 -6.22 9.15
C HIS A 39 0.01 -7.37 8.35
N SER A 40 -0.02 -7.34 7.01
CA SER A 40 -0.50 -8.49 6.24
C SER A 40 0.43 -9.69 6.37
N ILE A 41 1.75 -9.47 6.32
CA ILE A 41 2.75 -10.55 6.37
C ILE A 41 2.75 -11.34 7.68
N LEU A 42 2.38 -10.72 8.80
CA LEU A 42 2.37 -11.38 10.12
C LEU A 42 1.09 -12.19 10.36
N PHE A 43 0.01 -11.90 9.64
CA PHE A 43 -1.30 -12.54 9.81
C PHE A 43 -1.75 -13.38 8.61
N ASP A 44 -0.96 -13.47 7.54
CA ASP A 44 -1.23 -14.31 6.36
C ASP A 44 -1.37 -15.81 6.73
N ASP A 45 -0.70 -16.27 7.78
CA ASP A 45 -0.82 -17.64 8.31
C ASP A 45 -2.20 -17.95 8.93
N GLN A 46 -2.96 -16.89 9.28
CA GLN A 46 -4.32 -16.98 9.82
C GLN A 46 -5.38 -16.87 8.71
N ASP A 47 -5.00 -16.63 7.45
CA ASP A 47 -5.95 -16.57 6.35
C ASP A 47 -6.56 -17.98 6.14
N PRO A 48 -7.88 -18.15 6.32
CA PRO A 48 -8.55 -19.43 6.10
C PRO A 48 -8.34 -20.00 4.68
N ARG A 49 -8.06 -19.14 3.69
CA ARG A 49 -7.69 -19.59 2.33
C ARG A 49 -6.29 -20.18 2.28
N HIS A 50 -5.34 -19.63 3.04
CA HIS A 50 -3.99 -20.16 3.16
C HIS A 50 -4.02 -21.51 3.91
N GLN A 51 -4.76 -21.60 5.02
CA GLN A 51 -4.90 -22.84 5.78
C GLN A 51 -5.56 -23.97 4.97
N ALA A 52 -6.59 -23.67 4.18
CA ALA A 52 -7.23 -24.65 3.31
C ALA A 52 -6.27 -25.21 2.24
N ALA A 53 -5.41 -24.36 1.66
CA ALA A 53 -4.39 -24.80 0.69
C ALA A 53 -3.29 -25.64 1.35
N VAL A 54 -2.87 -25.30 2.57
CA VAL A 54 -1.89 -26.08 3.34
C VAL A 54 -2.47 -27.44 3.75
N ASP A 55 -3.72 -27.51 4.20
CA ASP A 55 -4.37 -28.78 4.56
C ASP A 55 -4.58 -29.70 3.35
N GLU A 56 -4.84 -29.14 2.16
CA GLU A 56 -4.91 -29.88 0.89
C GLU A 56 -3.53 -30.41 0.46
N ALA A 57 -2.48 -29.59 0.58
CA ALA A 57 -1.10 -30.00 0.26
C ALA A 57 -0.51 -31.02 1.26
N VAL A 58 -0.89 -30.92 2.54
CA VAL A 58 -0.48 -31.85 3.61
C VAL A 58 -1.34 -33.13 3.60
N GLY A 59 -2.37 -33.20 2.76
CA GLY A 59 -3.20 -34.39 2.59
C GLY A 59 -3.96 -34.78 3.85
N LYS A 60 -4.37 -33.79 4.67
CA LYS A 60 -5.27 -34.09 5.79
C LYS A 60 -6.64 -34.50 5.22
N PRO A 61 -7.23 -35.61 5.71
CA PRO A 61 -8.54 -36.03 5.25
C PRO A 61 -9.58 -34.98 5.66
N LYS A 62 -10.31 -34.48 4.67
CA LYS A 62 -11.40 -33.51 4.84
C LYS A 62 -12.46 -34.15 5.77
N PRO A 63 -12.83 -33.53 6.91
CA PRO A 63 -13.85 -34.07 7.79
C PRO A 63 -15.23 -33.67 7.24
N ASP A 64 -15.65 -34.27 6.13
CA ASP A 64 -17.06 -34.28 5.77
C ASP A 64 -17.40 -35.46 4.87
N GLU A 65 -17.58 -36.62 5.51
CA GLU A 65 -18.44 -37.68 5.01
C GLU A 65 -19.08 -38.39 6.22
N THR A 66 -19.83 -37.63 7.01
CA THR A 66 -20.82 -38.20 7.93
C THR A 66 -22.14 -37.50 7.69
N ARG A 67 -22.72 -37.75 6.51
CA ARG A 67 -24.18 -37.65 6.39
C ARG A 67 -24.77 -38.80 7.19
N PRO A 68 -25.65 -38.54 8.16
CA PRO A 68 -26.49 -39.58 8.72
C PRO A 68 -27.71 -39.70 7.81
N ASP A 69 -27.59 -40.49 6.74
CA ASP A 69 -28.72 -40.90 5.92
C ASP A 69 -29.06 -42.38 6.16
N ALA A 70 -30.17 -42.54 6.90
CA ALA A 70 -31.07 -43.69 7.05
C ALA A 70 -30.65 -44.85 7.99
#